data_AF-A0AAD7ZJA7-F1
#
_entry.id   AF-A0AAD7ZJA7-F1
#
_cell.length_a   1.000
_cell.length_b   1.000
_cell.length_c   1.000
_cell.angle_alpha   90.00
_cell.angle_beta   90.00
_cell.angle_gamma   90.00
#
_symmetry.space_group_name_H-M   'P 1'
#
loop_
_entity.id
_entity.type
_entity.pdbx_description
1 polymer ?
#
loop_
_entity_poly.entity_id
_entity_poly.type
_entity_poly.pdbx_seq_one_letter_code
_entity_poly.pdbx_strand_id
1 'polypeptide(L)'
;SASTIDGRRKGACLFCQEYFMDLYLLAELKTISLKVTTVDMQKPPPDFRTNFEATPPPILIDNGLAVLENEKIERHIMKNVPGGHNLFVQDKEVATLIENLYSKLKLMLLKKDDSKTNSLMSHLRKINEHLGKKGTRFLTGDTMCCFDCELMPRLQHIRVAGKYFLDFEIPVELEHLWRYMYHMYQLDAFTQSCPADQDIINHYKLQQGMKMKKHEELETPTFTTSIPCPDGSQPADQ
;
A
#
# COMPACT_ATOMS: atom_id res chain seq x y z
N SER A 1 -5.96 -4.81 -8.94
CA SER A 1 -5.45 -5.35 -10.22
C SER A 1 -4.76 -6.68 -9.97
N ALA A 2 -4.61 -7.55 -10.97
CA ALA A 2 -3.77 -8.75 -10.86
C ALA A 2 -2.28 -8.41 -11.02
N SER A 3 -1.42 -9.32 -10.57
CA SER A 3 0.02 -9.29 -10.80
C SER A 3 0.32 -9.32 -12.29
N THR A 4 1.28 -8.50 -12.73
CA THR A 4 1.82 -8.50 -14.08
C THR A 4 2.86 -9.61 -14.33
N ILE A 5 3.12 -10.46 -13.34
CA ILE A 5 3.98 -11.63 -13.46
C ILE A 5 3.16 -12.86 -13.88
N ASP A 6 2.10 -13.17 -13.12
CA ASP A 6 1.33 -14.42 -13.31
C ASP A 6 -0.14 -14.22 -13.67
N GLY A 7 -0.64 -12.97 -13.70
CA GLY A 7 -2.02 -12.63 -14.01
C GLY A 7 -3.05 -13.12 -12.97
N ARG A 8 -2.61 -13.63 -11.82
CA ARG A 8 -3.47 -14.28 -10.81
C ARG A 8 -3.33 -13.63 -9.43
N ARG A 9 -2.09 -13.44 -8.96
CA ARG A 9 -1.79 -12.81 -7.66
C ARG A 9 -2.31 -11.37 -7.63
N LYS A 10 -2.32 -10.79 -6.42
CA LYS A 10 -2.64 -9.36 -6.23
C LYS A 10 -1.51 -8.53 -6.83
N GLY A 11 -1.85 -7.54 -7.65
CA GLY A 11 -0.87 -6.59 -8.19
C GLY A 11 -0.57 -5.47 -7.21
N ALA A 12 0.51 -4.73 -7.45
CA ALA A 12 1.01 -3.68 -6.55
C ALA A 12 0.39 -2.28 -6.80
N CYS A 13 -0.91 -2.21 -7.09
CA CYS A 13 -1.59 -0.91 -7.19
C CYS A 13 -1.91 -0.36 -5.80
N LEU A 14 -1.34 0.80 -5.44
CA LEU A 14 -1.53 1.44 -4.13
C LEU A 14 -3.02 1.68 -3.82
N PHE A 15 -3.78 2.25 -4.75
CA PHE A 15 -5.22 2.48 -4.56
C PHE A 15 -6.02 1.18 -4.40
N CYS A 16 -5.59 0.09 -5.06
CA CYS A 16 -6.22 -1.21 -4.85
C CYS A 16 -5.98 -1.72 -3.43
N GLN A 17 -4.76 -1.56 -2.90
CA GLN A 17 -4.43 -2.02 -1.55
C GLN A 17 -5.12 -1.14 -0.49
N GLU A 18 -5.11 0.17 -0.67
CA GLU A 18 -5.78 1.16 0.19
C GLU A 18 -7.27 0.84 0.38
N TYR A 19 -8.03 0.74 -0.72
CA TYR A 19 -9.47 0.43 -0.63
C TYR A 19 -9.76 -1.01 -0.22
N PHE A 20 -8.85 -1.95 -0.49
CA PHE A 20 -8.98 -3.30 0.07
C PHE A 20 -8.85 -3.23 1.59
N MET A 21 -7.84 -2.56 2.14
CA MET A 21 -7.70 -2.39 3.59
C MET A 21 -8.95 -1.74 4.20
N ASP A 22 -9.47 -0.67 3.61
CA ASP A 22 -10.69 -0.02 4.08
C ASP A 22 -11.87 -1.00 4.17
N LEU A 23 -12.14 -1.72 3.07
CA LEU A 23 -13.25 -2.65 3.00
C LEU A 23 -13.03 -3.88 3.89
N TYR A 24 -11.78 -4.31 4.10
CA TYR A 24 -11.46 -5.43 4.99
C TYR A 24 -11.81 -5.09 6.42
N LEU A 25 -11.39 -3.91 6.89
CA LEU A 25 -11.72 -3.41 8.24
C LEU A 25 -13.24 -3.32 8.44
N LEU A 26 -13.99 -2.86 7.43
CA LEU A 26 -15.45 -2.82 7.49
C LEU A 26 -16.07 -4.24 7.51
N ALA A 27 -15.50 -5.19 6.76
CA ALA A 27 -15.94 -6.58 6.79
C ALA A 27 -15.66 -7.26 8.14
N GLU A 28 -14.55 -6.94 8.82
CA GLU A 28 -14.25 -7.43 10.17
C GLU A 28 -15.26 -6.94 11.22
N LEU A 29 -15.77 -5.72 11.05
CA LEU A 29 -16.88 -5.19 11.84
C LEU A 29 -18.23 -5.87 11.51
N LYS A 30 -18.24 -6.83 10.59
CA LYS A 30 -19.42 -7.57 10.10
C LYS A 30 -20.49 -6.66 9.50
N THR A 31 -20.11 -5.49 9.02
CA THR A 31 -21.05 -4.55 8.38
C THR A 31 -21.28 -4.86 6.92
N ILE A 32 -20.32 -5.53 6.27
CA ILE A 32 -20.37 -5.94 4.86
C ILE A 32 -19.79 -7.33 4.66
N SER A 33 -20.08 -7.92 3.50
CA SER A 33 -19.34 -9.06 2.95
C SER A 33 -18.40 -8.58 1.86
N LEU A 34 -17.11 -8.93 1.98
CA LEU A 34 -16.09 -8.51 1.03
C LEU A 34 -15.72 -9.66 0.08
N LYS A 35 -15.87 -9.40 -1.23
CA LYS A 35 -15.34 -10.27 -2.28
C LYS A 35 -14.32 -9.50 -3.10
N VAL A 36 -13.08 -10.00 -3.14
CA VAL A 36 -12.01 -9.42 -3.95
C VAL A 36 -11.84 -10.22 -5.23
N THR A 37 -11.80 -9.51 -6.36
CA THR A 37 -11.57 -10.11 -7.68
C THR A 37 -10.34 -9.46 -8.31
N THR A 38 -9.36 -10.28 -8.70
CA THR A 38 -8.20 -9.82 -9.47
C THR A 38 -8.52 -9.86 -10.96
N VAL A 39 -8.01 -8.87 -11.69
CA VAL A 39 -8.19 -8.75 -13.15
C VAL A 39 -6.82 -8.54 -13.77
N ASP A 40 -6.44 -9.43 -14.67
CA ASP A 40 -5.29 -9.25 -15.56
C ASP A 40 -5.69 -8.28 -16.67
N MET A 41 -5.09 -7.09 -16.67
CA MET A 41 -5.40 -6.05 -17.65
C MET A 41 -4.83 -6.33 -19.04
N GLN A 42 -3.89 -7.27 -19.18
CA GLN A 42 -3.40 -7.74 -20.49
C GLN A 42 -4.36 -8.77 -21.11
N LYS A 43 -5.08 -9.52 -20.27
CA LYS A 43 -6.06 -10.54 -20.67
C LYS A 43 -7.35 -10.41 -19.85
N PRO A 44 -8.07 -9.27 -19.96
CA PRO A 44 -9.27 -9.05 -19.17
C PRO A 44 -10.39 -10.01 -19.63
N PRO A 45 -11.34 -10.35 -18.75
CA PRO A 45 -12.53 -11.09 -19.14
C PRO A 45 -13.28 -10.41 -20.30
N PRO A 46 -13.95 -11.16 -21.19
CA PRO A 46 -14.61 -10.59 -22.38
C PRO A 46 -15.55 -9.42 -22.08
N ASP A 47 -16.34 -9.53 -21.02
CA ASP A 47 -17.35 -8.53 -20.66
C ASP A 47 -16.79 -7.35 -19.85
N PHE A 48 -15.51 -7.40 -19.44
CA PHE A 48 -14.90 -6.36 -18.59
C PHE A 48 -14.93 -4.98 -19.28
N ARG A 49 -14.62 -4.94 -20.58
CA ARG A 49 -14.61 -3.68 -21.33
C ARG A 49 -16.00 -3.08 -21.45
N THR A 50 -17.01 -3.90 -21.72
CA THR A 50 -18.40 -3.47 -21.85
C THR A 50 -18.96 -2.98 -20.51
N ASN A 51 -18.63 -3.67 -19.42
CA ASN A 51 -19.19 -3.37 -18.10
C ASN A 51 -18.51 -2.20 -17.38
N PHE A 52 -17.24 -1.93 -17.69
CA PHE A 52 -16.41 -0.96 -16.94
C PHE A 52 -15.68 0.06 -17.82
N GLU A 53 -16.03 0.15 -19.10
CA GLU A 53 -15.48 1.11 -20.06
C GLU A 53 -13.94 1.07 -20.18
N ALA A 54 -13.37 -0.11 -19.97
CA ALA A 54 -11.91 -0.33 -19.88
C ALA A 54 -11.20 0.48 -18.76
N THR A 55 -11.94 0.99 -17.78
CA THR A 55 -11.36 1.62 -16.57
C THR A 55 -10.48 0.62 -15.84
N PRO A 56 -9.21 0.96 -15.52
CA PRO A 56 -8.36 0.08 -14.74
C PRO A 56 -8.82 0.01 -13.27
N PRO A 57 -8.58 -1.12 -12.58
CA PRO A 57 -8.83 -1.23 -11.14
C PRO A 57 -8.06 -0.17 -10.31
N PRO A 58 -8.57 0.23 -9.14
CA PRO A 58 -9.69 -0.37 -8.41
C PRO A 58 -11.07 0.00 -8.99
N ILE A 59 -11.99 -0.96 -8.91
CA ILE A 59 -13.42 -0.78 -9.21
C ILE A 59 -14.19 -1.35 -8.02
N LEU A 60 -15.09 -0.57 -7.45
CA LEU A 60 -15.99 -1.02 -6.40
C LEU A 60 -17.32 -1.44 -7.03
N ILE A 61 -17.85 -2.60 -6.65
CA ILE A 61 -19.20 -3.03 -7.03
C ILE A 61 -20.01 -3.22 -5.75
N ASP A 62 -21.02 -2.39 -5.55
CA ASP A 62 -21.92 -2.43 -4.40
C ASP A 62 -23.36 -2.69 -4.89
N ASN A 63 -23.89 -3.88 -4.62
CA ASN A 63 -25.24 -4.29 -5.02
C ASN A 63 -25.55 -4.04 -6.52
N GLY A 64 -24.55 -4.26 -7.38
CA GLY A 64 -24.66 -4.05 -8.84
C GLY A 64 -24.29 -2.65 -9.32
N LEU A 65 -24.12 -1.67 -8.41
CA LEU A 65 -23.60 -0.35 -8.75
C LEU A 65 -22.07 -0.41 -8.86
N ALA A 66 -21.54 -0.14 -10.06
CA ALA A 66 -20.10 -0.02 -10.29
C ALA A 66 -19.63 1.42 -10.07
N VAL A 67 -18.64 1.61 -9.21
CA VAL A 67 -17.96 2.89 -8.94
C VAL A 67 -16.52 2.76 -9.42
N LEU A 68 -16.16 3.56 -10.44
CA LEU A 68 -14.94 3.36 -11.23
C LEU A 68 -13.80 4.33 -10.91
N GLU A 69 -14.13 5.52 -10.40
CA GLU A 69 -13.14 6.58 -10.11
C GLU A 69 -12.74 6.55 -8.64
N ASN A 70 -11.44 6.65 -8.34
CA ASN A 70 -10.90 6.61 -6.97
C ASN A 70 -11.61 7.56 -6.00
N GLU A 71 -11.75 8.85 -6.36
CA GLU A 71 -12.43 9.83 -5.52
C GLU A 71 -13.91 9.48 -5.24
N LYS A 72 -14.56 8.81 -6.20
CA LYS A 72 -15.94 8.34 -6.05
C LYS A 72 -15.99 7.08 -5.20
N ILE A 73 -15.04 6.16 -5.33
CA ILE A 73 -14.91 4.96 -4.49
C ILE A 73 -14.74 5.37 -3.04
N GLU A 74 -13.77 6.25 -2.76
CA GLU A 74 -13.51 6.77 -1.42
C GLU A 74 -14.77 7.40 -0.81
N ARG A 75 -15.43 8.29 -1.56
CA ARG A 75 -16.67 8.94 -1.13
C ARG A 75 -17.80 7.94 -0.90
N HIS A 76 -17.90 6.91 -1.72
CA HIS A 76 -18.90 5.85 -1.59
C HIS A 76 -18.66 5.02 -0.34
N ILE A 77 -17.42 4.60 -0.07
CA ILE A 77 -17.08 3.88 1.16
C ILE A 77 -17.43 4.74 2.38
N MET A 78 -17.00 6.01 2.39
CA MET A 78 -17.27 6.93 3.50
C MET A 78 -18.78 7.13 3.78
N LYS A 79 -19.60 7.31 2.73
CA LYS A 79 -21.00 7.76 2.89
C LYS A 79 -22.02 6.64 2.84
N ASN A 80 -21.76 5.59 2.06
CA ASN A 80 -22.77 4.59 1.70
C ASN A 80 -22.50 3.24 2.36
N VAL A 81 -21.25 2.95 2.75
CA VAL A 81 -20.89 1.67 3.39
C VAL A 81 -21.02 1.80 4.92
N PRO A 82 -21.73 0.90 5.62
CA PRO A 82 -21.91 1.03 7.06
C PRO A 82 -20.57 0.89 7.81
N GLY A 83 -20.31 1.85 8.70
CA GLY A 83 -19.03 2.00 9.40
C GLY A 83 -18.03 2.94 8.71
N GLY A 84 -18.22 3.26 7.43
CA GLY A 84 -17.31 4.11 6.65
C GLY A 84 -17.05 5.48 7.28
N HIS A 85 -18.08 6.16 7.77
CA HIS A 85 -17.93 7.47 8.42
C HIS A 85 -16.98 7.47 9.64
N ASN A 86 -16.83 6.34 10.35
CA ASN A 86 -15.90 6.23 11.48
C ASN A 86 -14.46 5.97 11.01
N LEU A 87 -14.31 5.27 9.87
CA LEU A 87 -13.01 4.97 9.27
C LEU A 87 -12.40 6.21 8.61
N PHE A 88 -13.24 7.04 7.97
CA PHE A 88 -12.85 8.26 7.27
C PHE A 88 -12.80 9.47 8.22
N VAL A 89 -11.78 9.48 9.08
CA VAL A 89 -11.52 10.55 10.05
C VAL A 89 -11.11 11.85 9.34
N GLN A 90 -11.60 12.99 9.83
CA GLN A 90 -11.17 14.30 9.35
C GLN A 90 -9.99 14.81 10.17
N ASP A 91 -8.78 14.68 9.65
CA ASP A 91 -7.57 15.24 10.24
C ASP A 91 -6.71 15.92 9.17
N LYS A 92 -6.72 17.26 9.15
CA LYS A 92 -5.95 18.05 8.17
C LYS A 92 -4.44 17.96 8.42
N GLU A 93 -4.02 17.81 9.68
CA GLU A 93 -2.60 17.69 10.04
C GLU A 93 -2.05 16.40 9.44
N VAL A 94 -2.76 15.27 9.64
CA VAL A 94 -2.37 13.96 9.10
C VAL A 94 -2.48 13.91 7.57
N ALA A 95 -3.54 14.47 6.99
CA ALA A 95 -3.69 14.53 5.53
C ALA A 95 -2.48 15.22 4.88
N THR A 96 -2.10 16.40 5.37
CA THR A 96 -0.90 17.12 4.89
C THR A 96 0.40 16.39 5.20
N LEU A 97 0.47 15.68 6.34
CA LEU A 97 1.65 14.93 6.74
C LEU A 97 1.99 13.81 5.75
N ILE A 98 1.02 13.08 5.23
CA ILE A 98 1.26 11.92 4.35
C ILE A 98 1.18 12.26 2.85
N GLU A 99 0.64 13.44 2.52
CA GLU A 99 0.52 13.93 1.15
C GLU A 99 1.88 13.89 0.41
N ASN A 100 1.88 13.59 -0.89
CA ASN A 100 3.08 13.62 -1.73
C ASN A 100 4.22 12.65 -1.37
N LEU A 101 4.08 11.80 -0.34
CA LEU A 101 5.09 10.80 0.02
C LEU A 101 5.39 9.86 -1.16
N TYR A 102 4.35 9.37 -1.85
CA TYR A 102 4.52 8.48 -2.99
C TYR A 102 5.25 9.16 -4.17
N SER A 103 4.97 10.43 -4.42
CA SER A 103 5.65 11.20 -5.45
C SER A 103 7.16 11.31 -5.17
N LYS A 104 7.58 11.43 -3.90
CA LYS A 104 9.00 11.42 -3.52
C LYS A 104 9.65 10.06 -3.76
N LEU A 105 8.98 8.95 -3.46
CA LEU A 105 9.46 7.61 -3.83
C LEU A 105 9.68 7.50 -5.34
N LYS A 106 8.69 7.88 -6.16
CA LYS A 106 8.83 7.83 -7.63
C LYS A 106 10.02 8.65 -8.12
N LEU A 107 10.20 9.87 -7.61
CA LEU A 107 11.32 10.72 -7.98
C LEU A 107 12.67 10.12 -7.57
N MET A 108 12.74 9.48 -6.40
CA MET A 108 13.94 8.77 -5.95
C MET A 108 14.27 7.59 -6.88
N LEU A 109 13.28 6.79 -7.29
CA LEU A 109 13.49 5.62 -8.15
C LEU A 109 13.88 5.95 -9.59
N LEU A 110 13.56 7.15 -10.10
CA LEU A 110 13.87 7.54 -11.48
C LEU A 110 15.35 7.80 -11.72
N LYS A 111 16.07 8.34 -10.73
CA LYS A 111 17.49 8.68 -10.83
C LYS A 111 18.15 8.56 -9.46
N LYS A 112 19.34 7.96 -9.43
CA LYS A 112 20.20 7.95 -8.24
C LYS A 112 20.69 9.38 -7.98
N ASP A 113 19.96 10.09 -7.12
CA ASP A 113 20.19 11.47 -6.73
C ASP A 113 19.97 11.60 -5.22
N ASP A 114 21.05 11.89 -4.49
CA ASP A 114 21.05 12.03 -3.03
C ASP A 114 20.06 13.09 -2.55
N SER A 115 19.79 14.14 -3.35
CA SER A 115 18.80 15.16 -3.03
C SER A 115 17.38 14.57 -2.94
N LYS A 116 17.03 13.63 -3.84
CA LYS A 116 15.72 12.96 -3.84
C LYS A 116 15.60 11.98 -2.67
N THR A 117 16.66 11.22 -2.41
CA THR A 117 16.74 10.33 -1.24
C THR A 117 16.60 11.13 0.06
N ASN A 118 17.33 12.25 0.19
CA ASN A 118 17.23 13.14 1.35
C ASN A 118 15.84 13.76 1.50
N SER A 119 15.16 14.08 0.38
CA SER A 119 13.79 14.59 0.41
C SER A 119 12.78 13.56 0.93
N LEU A 120 12.91 12.29 0.52
CA LEU A 120 12.10 11.19 1.06
C LEU A 120 12.42 10.97 2.55
N MET A 121 13.71 10.94 2.90
CA MET A 121 14.18 10.78 4.28
C MET A 121 13.66 11.85 5.23
N SER A 122 13.69 13.13 4.80
CA SER A 122 13.13 14.23 5.58
C SER A 122 11.62 14.05 5.80
N HIS A 123 10.90 13.51 4.80
CA HIS A 123 9.47 13.21 4.94
C HIS A 123 9.22 12.09 5.96
N LEU A 124 9.98 10.99 5.87
CA LEU A 124 9.88 9.88 6.83
C LEU A 124 10.19 10.33 8.26
N ARG A 125 11.17 11.24 8.43
CA ARG A 125 11.47 11.86 9.74
C ARG A 125 10.27 12.63 10.31
N LYS A 126 9.56 13.41 9.49
CA LYS A 126 8.34 14.11 9.93
C LYS A 126 7.23 13.16 10.37
N ILE A 127 7.05 12.05 9.65
CA ILE A 127 6.07 11.02 10.03
C ILE A 127 6.47 10.36 11.37
N ASN A 128 7.76 10.03 11.52
CA ASN A 128 8.30 9.50 12.77
C ASN A 128 8.09 10.46 13.96
N GLU A 129 8.39 11.75 13.77
CA GLU A 129 8.18 12.79 14.78
C GLU A 129 6.70 12.93 15.17
N HIS A 130 5.79 12.90 14.20
CA HIS A 130 4.35 12.91 14.46
C HIS A 130 3.91 11.71 15.30
N LEU A 131 4.31 10.50 14.92
CA LEU A 131 4.00 9.27 15.66
C LEU A 131 4.57 9.30 17.09
N GLY A 132 5.78 9.82 17.25
CA GLY A 132 6.42 10.00 18.56
C GLY A 132 5.65 10.99 19.44
N LYS A 133 5.25 12.13 18.88
CA LYS A 133 4.49 13.17 19.58
C LYS A 133 3.09 12.70 19.97
N LYS A 134 2.38 11.98 19.10
CA LYS A 134 1.04 11.45 19.39
C LYS A 134 1.08 10.31 20.40
N GLY A 135 2.10 9.46 20.32
CA GLY A 135 2.26 8.32 21.24
C GLY A 135 1.22 7.21 21.08
N THR A 136 0.44 7.24 19.99
CA THR A 136 -0.63 6.29 19.68
C THR A 136 -0.14 5.14 18.81
N ARG A 137 -0.95 4.09 18.67
CA ARG A 137 -0.65 2.95 17.80
C ARG A 137 -0.62 3.32 16.31
N PHE A 138 -1.57 4.14 15.88
CA PHE A 138 -1.78 4.56 14.48
C PHE A 138 -1.79 6.09 14.35
N LEU A 139 -1.96 6.61 13.12
CA LEU A 139 -1.75 8.03 12.80
C LEU A 139 -2.64 9.00 13.58
N THR A 140 -3.89 8.60 13.86
CA THR A 140 -4.91 9.45 14.51
C THR A 140 -5.35 8.93 15.89
N GLY A 141 -4.88 7.74 16.31
CA GLY A 141 -5.34 7.09 17.53
C GLY A 141 -4.90 5.63 17.61
N ASP A 142 -5.56 4.84 18.46
CA ASP A 142 -5.27 3.41 18.62
C ASP A 142 -6.09 2.48 17.70
N THR A 143 -6.98 3.07 16.91
CA THR A 143 -7.81 2.40 15.90
C THR A 143 -7.40 2.86 14.50
N MET A 144 -7.42 1.94 13.53
CA MET A 144 -7.14 2.23 12.12
C MET A 144 -8.13 3.26 11.54
N CYS A 145 -7.62 4.13 10.68
CA CYS A 145 -8.41 5.05 9.86
C CYS A 145 -7.94 5.03 8.39
N CYS A 146 -8.64 5.77 7.52
CA CYS A 146 -8.33 5.86 6.09
C CYS A 146 -6.86 6.29 5.81
N PHE A 147 -6.29 7.16 6.64
CA PHE A 147 -4.90 7.61 6.48
C PHE A 147 -3.88 6.47 6.68
N ASP A 148 -4.19 5.51 7.54
CA ASP A 148 -3.32 4.36 7.77
C ASP A 148 -3.36 3.42 6.57
N CYS A 149 -4.55 3.18 6.01
CA CYS A 149 -4.77 2.45 4.76
C CYS A 149 -4.06 3.11 3.56
N GLU A 150 -3.91 4.44 3.58
CA GLU A 150 -3.15 5.18 2.58
C GLU A 150 -1.62 5.01 2.79
N LEU A 151 -1.15 5.24 4.02
CA LEU A 151 0.28 5.32 4.33
C LEU A 151 0.98 3.96 4.30
N MET A 152 0.36 2.92 4.86
CA MET A 152 0.97 1.60 5.03
C MET A 152 1.42 0.97 3.69
N PRO A 153 0.59 0.93 2.62
CA PRO A 153 1.03 0.47 1.30
C PRO A 153 2.24 1.26 0.76
N ARG A 154 2.26 2.58 0.96
CA ARG A 154 3.34 3.44 0.49
C ARG A 154 4.66 3.14 1.23
N LEU A 155 4.60 2.92 2.54
CA LEU A 155 5.77 2.50 3.33
C LEU A 155 6.32 1.15 2.87
N GLN A 156 5.46 0.18 2.59
CA GLN A 156 5.88 -1.13 2.08
C GLN A 156 6.59 -1.00 0.73
N HIS A 157 6.02 -0.20 -0.18
CA HIS A 157 6.66 0.09 -1.46
C HIS A 157 8.00 0.80 -1.30
N ILE A 158 8.13 1.75 -0.35
CA ILE A 158 9.41 2.40 -0.04
C ILE A 158 10.45 1.37 0.40
N ARG A 159 10.10 0.45 1.30
CA ARG A 159 11.02 -0.59 1.78
C ARG A 159 11.48 -1.51 0.65
N VAL A 160 10.53 -2.09 -0.07
CA VAL A 160 10.81 -3.12 -1.09
C VAL A 160 11.50 -2.52 -2.31
N ALA A 161 10.92 -1.48 -2.91
CA ALA A 161 11.49 -0.87 -4.11
C ALA A 161 12.74 -0.04 -3.80
N GLY A 162 12.77 0.67 -2.67
CA GLY A 162 13.95 1.43 -2.25
C GLY A 162 15.18 0.53 -2.09
N LYS A 163 15.03 -0.60 -1.39
CA LYS A 163 16.11 -1.58 -1.24
C LYS A 163 16.53 -2.18 -2.58
N TYR A 164 15.57 -2.64 -3.38
CA TYR A 164 15.88 -3.33 -4.64
C TYR A 164 16.60 -2.44 -5.67
N PHE A 165 16.12 -1.21 -5.88
CA PHE A 165 16.65 -0.35 -6.95
C PHE A 165 17.84 0.50 -6.53
N LEU A 166 17.95 0.86 -5.25
CA LEU A 166 18.90 1.89 -4.78
C LEU A 166 19.63 1.50 -3.49
N ASP A 167 19.44 0.28 -2.99
CA ASP A 167 19.97 -0.15 -1.69
C ASP A 167 19.55 0.77 -0.52
N PHE A 168 18.40 1.43 -0.68
CA PHE A 168 17.86 2.35 0.32
C PHE A 168 17.14 1.57 1.43
N GLU A 169 17.47 1.89 2.68
CA GLU A 169 16.79 1.38 3.87
C GLU A 169 16.27 2.53 4.74
N ILE A 170 15.12 2.29 5.40
CA ILE A 170 14.61 3.20 6.42
C ILE A 170 15.53 3.07 7.64
N PRO A 171 16.17 4.16 8.13
CA PRO A 171 17.12 4.07 9.24
C PRO A 171 16.46 3.55 10.52
N VAL A 172 17.22 2.78 11.31
CA VAL A 172 16.72 2.15 12.55
C VAL A 172 16.38 3.17 13.62
N GLU A 173 17.00 4.36 13.58
CA GLU A 173 16.73 5.46 14.52
C GLU A 173 15.32 6.07 14.35
N LEU A 174 14.58 5.73 13.27
CA LEU A 174 13.18 6.12 13.11
C LEU A 174 12.25 5.16 13.89
N GLU A 175 12.49 5.05 15.20
CA GLU A 175 11.90 4.04 16.09
C GLU A 175 10.36 4.06 16.09
N HIS A 176 9.74 5.23 16.06
CA HIS A 176 8.27 5.34 16.07
C HIS A 176 7.67 4.89 14.76
N LEU A 177 8.33 5.17 13.63
CA LEU A 177 7.94 4.67 12.33
C LEU A 177 8.14 3.16 12.22
N TRP A 178 9.24 2.62 12.76
CA TRP A 178 9.44 1.18 12.84
C TRP A 178 8.41 0.47 13.71
N ARG A 179 8.05 1.05 14.86
CA ARG A 179 6.95 0.56 15.71
C ARG A 179 5.61 0.58 14.98
N TYR A 180 5.34 1.62 14.21
CA TYR A 180 4.14 1.70 13.37
C TYR A 180 4.13 0.59 12.30
N MET A 181 5.25 0.35 11.61
CA MET A 181 5.35 -0.74 10.63
C MET A 181 5.28 -2.13 11.29
N TYR A 182 5.81 -2.29 12.50
CA TYR A 182 5.63 -3.52 13.28
C TYR A 182 4.14 -3.83 13.51
N HIS A 183 3.35 -2.83 13.91
CA HIS A 183 1.90 -3.01 14.05
C HIS A 183 1.19 -3.19 12.70
N MET A 184 1.64 -2.53 11.64
CA MET A 184 1.16 -2.76 10.27
C MET A 184 1.27 -4.23 9.87
N TYR A 185 2.40 -4.88 10.13
CA TYR A 185 2.60 -6.30 9.80
C TYR A 185 1.79 -7.27 10.67
N GLN A 186 1.15 -6.79 11.74
CA GLN A 186 0.23 -7.57 12.57
C GLN A 186 -1.24 -7.41 12.17
N LEU A 187 -1.55 -6.53 11.22
CA LEU A 187 -2.91 -6.28 10.77
C LEU A 187 -3.29 -7.21 9.64
N ASP A 188 -4.37 -7.99 9.83
CA ASP A 188 -4.92 -8.83 8.78
C ASP A 188 -5.35 -8.03 7.55
N ALA A 189 -5.94 -6.84 7.74
CA ALA A 189 -6.25 -5.93 6.65
C ALA A 189 -5.02 -5.64 5.76
N PHE A 190 -3.84 -5.44 6.37
CA PHE A 190 -2.60 -5.21 5.64
C PHE A 190 -2.05 -6.51 5.03
N THR A 191 -1.88 -7.57 5.82
CA THR A 191 -1.25 -8.83 5.35
C THR A 191 -2.07 -9.51 4.26
N GLN A 192 -3.40 -9.42 4.32
CA GLN A 192 -4.29 -9.98 3.30
C GLN A 192 -4.30 -9.15 2.01
N SER A 193 -4.09 -7.84 2.08
CA SER A 193 -4.11 -6.94 0.92
C SER A 193 -2.72 -6.74 0.29
N CYS A 194 -1.64 -6.96 1.03
CA CYS A 194 -0.28 -6.72 0.59
C CYS A 194 0.11 -7.59 -0.62
N PRO A 195 0.66 -7.00 -1.70
CA PRO A 195 1.26 -7.76 -2.79
C PRO A 195 2.58 -8.40 -2.35
N ALA A 196 3.06 -9.39 -3.09
CA ALA A 196 4.39 -9.94 -2.88
C ALA A 196 5.48 -8.95 -3.33
N ASP A 197 6.68 -9.08 -2.77
CA ASP A 197 7.81 -8.19 -3.06
C ASP A 197 8.15 -8.18 -4.57
N GLN A 198 8.11 -9.35 -5.21
CA GLN A 198 8.33 -9.52 -6.65
C GLN A 198 7.32 -8.71 -7.48
N ASP A 199 6.06 -8.65 -7.04
CA ASP A 199 5.00 -7.93 -7.73
C ASP A 199 5.18 -6.40 -7.58
N ILE A 200 5.66 -5.93 -6.43
CA ILE A 200 6.06 -4.52 -6.22
C ILE A 200 7.26 -4.16 -7.11
N ILE A 201 8.30 -4.99 -7.12
CA ILE A 201 9.51 -4.75 -7.91
C ILE A 201 9.15 -4.70 -9.40
N ASN A 202 8.38 -5.68 -9.88
CA ASN A 202 7.96 -5.73 -11.28
C ASN A 202 7.10 -4.52 -11.66
N HIS A 203 6.22 -4.07 -10.76
CA HIS A 203 5.42 -2.87 -10.99
C HIS A 203 6.28 -1.65 -11.33
N TYR A 204 7.37 -1.41 -10.60
CA TYR A 204 8.30 -0.32 -10.90
C TYR A 204 9.19 -0.59 -12.11
N LYS A 205 9.63 -1.83 -12.35
CA LYS A 205 10.36 -2.21 -13.57
C LYS A 205 9.58 -1.81 -14.81
N LEU A 206 8.30 -2.16 -14.87
CA LEU A 206 7.43 -1.85 -16.00
C LEU A 206 7.25 -0.33 -16.21
N GLN A 207 7.11 0.44 -15.11
CA GLN A 207 7.03 1.91 -15.20
C GLN A 207 8.32 2.54 -15.77
N GLN A 208 9.47 1.91 -15.55
CA GLN A 208 10.76 2.34 -16.10
C GLN A 208 11.07 1.75 -17.48
N GLY A 209 10.13 1.01 -18.10
CA GLY A 209 10.33 0.35 -19.39
C GLY A 209 11.30 -0.84 -19.34
N MET A 210 11.61 -1.35 -18.16
CA MET A 210 12.46 -2.52 -17.99
C MET A 210 11.66 -3.79 -18.29
N LYS A 211 12.31 -4.76 -18.94
CA LYS A 211 11.73 -6.09 -19.19
C LYS A 211 12.04 -7.02 -18.03
N MET A 212 11.07 -7.84 -17.65
CA MET A 212 11.33 -8.96 -16.74
C MET A 212 12.20 -10.01 -17.41
N LYS A 213 13.03 -10.67 -16.61
CA LYS A 213 13.78 -11.85 -17.04
C LYS A 213 12.95 -13.11 -16.75
N LYS A 214 13.04 -14.12 -17.63
CA LYS A 214 12.26 -15.37 -17.50
C LYS A 214 12.39 -16.09 -16.14
N HIS A 215 13.53 -15.97 -15.45
CA HIS A 215 13.70 -16.61 -14.14
C HIS A 215 12.89 -15.89 -13.04
N GLU A 216 12.65 -14.58 -13.17
CA GLU A 216 11.88 -13.77 -12.21
C GLU A 216 10.40 -14.18 -12.21
N GLU A 217 9.90 -14.76 -13.30
CA GLU A 217 8.53 -15.33 -13.38
C GLU A 217 8.36 -16.59 -12.54
N LEU A 218 9.46 -17.30 -12.25
CA LEU A 218 9.48 -18.55 -11.50
C LEU A 218 9.83 -18.35 -10.02
N GLU A 219 10.12 -17.12 -9.61
CA GLU A 219 10.42 -16.81 -8.20
C GLU A 219 9.20 -17.05 -7.32
N THR A 220 9.44 -17.71 -6.19
CA THR A 220 8.40 -17.91 -5.18
C THR A 220 8.06 -16.57 -4.53
N PRO A 221 6.76 -16.21 -4.40
CA PRO A 221 6.36 -14.95 -3.78
C PRO A 221 6.87 -14.85 -2.34
N THR A 222 7.53 -13.74 -1.99
CA THR A 222 8.00 -13.43 -0.64
C THR A 222 7.41 -12.10 -0.16
N PHE A 223 7.40 -11.89 1.16
CA PHE A 223 6.85 -10.69 1.77
C PHE A 223 7.83 -10.11 2.79
N THR A 224 8.36 -8.92 2.53
CA THR A 224 9.22 -8.20 3.47
C THR A 224 8.41 -7.71 4.66
N THR A 225 8.54 -8.40 5.80
CA THR A 225 7.86 -8.08 7.06
C THR A 225 8.83 -7.95 8.24
N SER A 226 10.12 -8.21 8.01
CA SER A 226 11.15 -8.12 9.04
C SER A 226 11.28 -6.70 9.58
N ILE A 227 11.49 -6.57 10.89
CA ILE A 227 11.81 -5.32 11.57
C ILE A 227 13.29 -5.38 11.97
N PRO A 228 14.09 -4.33 11.70
CA PRO A 228 15.49 -4.33 12.09
C PRO A 228 15.62 -4.35 13.62
N CYS A 229 16.53 -5.19 14.11
CA CYS A 229 16.87 -5.21 15.53
C CYS A 229 17.86 -4.07 15.84
N PRO A 230 17.71 -3.34 16.96
CA PRO A 230 18.61 -2.24 17.33
C PRO A 230 20.09 -2.63 17.38
N ASP A 231 20.40 -3.89 17.67
CA ASP A 231 21.78 -4.38 17.89
C ASP A 231 22.39 -5.11 16.67
N GLY A 232 21.75 -5.08 15.50
CA GLY A 232 22.25 -5.73 14.30
C GLY A 232 22.18 -7.27 14.30
N SER A 233 21.59 -7.88 15.33
CA SER A 233 21.24 -9.30 15.33
C SER A 233 20.07 -9.55 14.37
N GLN A 234 20.25 -10.46 13.41
CA GLN A 234 19.16 -10.91 12.55
C GLN A 234 18.02 -11.49 13.40
N PRO A 235 16.74 -11.18 13.10
CA PRO A 235 15.63 -11.87 13.73
C PRO A 235 15.72 -13.36 13.37
N ALA A 236 15.59 -14.24 14.36
CA ALA A 236 15.48 -15.67 14.13
C ALA A 236 14.22 -15.93 13.29
N ASP A 237 14.38 -16.62 12.15
CA ASP A 237 13.28 -17.10 11.34
C ASP A 237 12.28 -17.86 12.23
N GLN A 238 11.00 -17.45 12.20
CA GLN A 238 9.87 -18.23 12.73
C GLN A 238 9.02 -18.71 11.56
#